data_AF-A0A2L0ETY2-F1
#
_entry.id   AF-A0A2L0ETY2-F1
#
_cell.length_a   1.000
_cell.length_b   1.000
_cell.length_c   1.000
_cell.angle_alpha   90.00
_cell.angle_beta   90.00
_cell.angle_gamma   90.00
#
_symmetry.space_group_name_H-M   'P 1'
#
loop_
_entity.id
_entity.type
_entity.pdbx_description
1 polymer ?
#
loop_
_entity_poly.entity_id
_entity_poly.type
_entity_poly.pdbx_seq_one_letter_code
_entity_poly.pdbx_strand_id
1 'polypeptide(L)'
;MAALPLAAALSLGAAGCGGAPRAAAGAEGAGVPVGELPIEAVAAELEAMSGAVLEGREATFRDILADTVAKDMYLCVPSARQVFHGDVPEGERRIAGAMPHYGLFFGPMRYLVRRRGGAWEVEVRVAVEPPAGAGRLELPDCGLAAQLGEALTCRGTPYARSGSTDACPGSGEFSAAATPAAIRALLARWSAEVEGYWNRDARAFALPVRYDFDFVLESEARARALRVDFAVPLSPTCGRTPYFYAIRAGWSLPVLAHEVGHVLGLLDEYEALSGIVRCYPKTPFPGAEISRMGLSMREGTRLLPVHHYLVLRRFFCREPSSTDPYAGAIR
;
A
#
# COMPACT_ATOMS: atom_id res chain seq x y z
N MET A 1 11.12 66.86 27.13
CA MET A 1 10.55 66.97 28.49
C MET A 1 9.81 65.66 28.74
N ALA A 2 10.46 64.61 29.27
CA ALA A 2 10.69 64.32 30.71
C ALA A 2 9.36 64.29 31.49
N ALA A 3 8.95 63.24 32.23
CA ALA A 3 9.70 62.17 32.89
C ALA A 3 8.83 60.93 33.17
N LEU A 4 9.50 59.78 33.35
CA LEU A 4 9.05 58.58 34.07
C LEU A 4 8.90 58.87 35.58
N PRO A 5 8.22 57.98 36.32
CA PRO A 5 9.00 57.19 37.29
C PRO A 5 8.65 55.69 37.36
N LEU A 6 9.74 54.91 37.54
CA LEU A 6 9.89 53.62 38.26
C LEU A 6 9.26 53.68 39.67
N ALA A 7 9.02 52.63 40.46
CA ALA A 7 8.99 51.17 40.39
C ALA A 7 8.73 50.72 41.85
N ALA A 8 8.07 49.59 42.10
CA ALA A 8 8.37 48.72 43.24
C ALA A 8 7.65 47.37 43.09
N ALA A 9 8.44 46.31 43.16
CA ALA A 9 8.04 44.92 43.14
C ALA A 9 7.64 44.44 44.55
N LEU A 10 6.80 43.41 44.61
CA LEU A 10 6.88 42.37 45.64
C LEU A 10 6.20 41.08 45.14
N SER A 11 6.99 40.02 45.16
CA SER A 11 6.72 38.64 44.81
C SER A 11 6.28 37.81 46.03
N LEU A 12 5.67 36.63 45.77
CA LEU A 12 5.52 35.38 46.55
C LEU A 12 4.06 34.89 46.49
N GLY A 13 3.71 33.83 45.76
CA GLY A 13 3.86 32.40 46.09
C GLY A 13 2.49 31.73 45.83
N ALA A 14 2.34 30.80 44.89
CA ALA A 14 2.48 29.33 45.00
C ALA A 14 1.13 28.58 45.07
N ALA A 15 1.12 27.36 44.51
CA ALA A 15 0.06 26.33 44.36
C ALA A 15 -0.96 26.59 43.22
N GLY A 16 -1.03 25.83 42.11
CA GLY A 16 -1.10 24.35 41.96
C GLY A 16 -2.59 23.96 41.88
N CYS A 17 -3.19 23.46 40.80
CA CYS A 17 -2.94 22.26 39.99
C CYS A 17 -3.51 22.52 38.57
N GLY A 18 -2.96 22.07 37.44
CA GLY A 18 -2.47 20.72 37.15
C GLY A 18 -3.38 20.06 36.11
N GLY A 19 -3.46 20.62 34.89
CA GLY A 19 -4.09 20.01 33.72
C GLY A 19 -3.04 19.87 32.64
N ALA A 20 -2.29 18.77 32.66
CA ALA A 20 -1.23 18.49 31.70
C ALA A 20 -1.79 18.47 30.27
N PRO A 21 -1.15 19.15 29.29
CA PRO A 21 -1.41 18.85 27.90
C PRO A 21 -0.93 17.41 27.65
N ARG A 22 -1.86 16.57 27.21
CA ARG A 22 -1.56 15.21 26.75
C ARG A 22 -0.58 15.37 25.59
N ALA A 23 0.68 14.99 25.84
CA ALA A 23 1.69 14.91 24.81
C ALA A 23 1.17 13.97 23.71
N ALA A 24 0.88 14.54 22.54
CA ALA A 24 0.84 13.77 21.32
C ALA A 24 2.28 13.29 21.11
N ALA A 25 2.54 12.03 21.45
CA ALA A 25 3.78 11.35 21.12
C ALA A 25 3.82 11.12 19.61
N GLY A 26 4.17 12.17 18.86
CA GLY A 26 4.87 12.02 17.59
C GLY A 26 6.32 11.80 17.94
N ALA A 27 6.69 10.55 18.22
CA ALA A 27 8.10 10.19 18.28
C ALA A 27 8.66 10.34 16.87
N GLU A 28 9.54 11.34 16.67
CA GLU A 28 10.49 11.33 15.55
C GLU A 28 11.25 10.01 15.64
N GLY A 29 10.93 9.08 14.72
CA GLY A 29 11.32 7.68 14.82
C GLY A 29 12.82 7.49 14.57
N ALA A 30 13.62 7.49 15.64
CA ALA A 30 14.93 6.86 15.61
C ALA A 30 14.71 5.37 15.28
N GLY A 31 15.08 4.98 14.06
CA GLY A 31 14.97 3.59 13.60
C GLY A 31 15.58 2.60 14.60
N VAL A 32 15.01 1.40 14.70
CA VAL A 32 15.57 0.33 15.54
C VAL A 32 16.96 -0.01 15.01
N PRO A 33 18.04 -0.01 15.82
CA PRO A 33 19.36 -0.37 15.35
C PRO A 33 19.36 -1.82 14.87
N VAL A 34 19.72 -2.03 13.60
CA VAL A 34 19.81 -3.35 12.96
C VAL A 34 21.14 -3.42 12.22
N GLY A 35 21.77 -4.59 12.18
CA GLY A 35 22.94 -4.80 11.32
C GLY A 35 22.53 -4.67 9.85
N GLU A 36 23.18 -3.79 9.11
CA GLU A 36 23.01 -3.69 7.66
C GLU A 36 23.79 -4.79 6.95
N LEU A 37 23.21 -5.35 5.91
CA LEU A 37 23.83 -6.35 5.05
C LEU A 37 24.00 -5.80 3.62
N PRO A 38 25.00 -6.28 2.87
CA PRO A 38 25.04 -6.11 1.42
C PRO A 38 23.74 -6.62 0.78
N ILE A 39 23.29 -5.96 -0.28
CA ILE A 39 22.00 -6.27 -0.93
C ILE A 39 21.97 -7.71 -1.46
N GLU A 40 23.12 -8.24 -1.88
CA GLU A 40 23.29 -9.61 -2.37
C GLU A 40 23.04 -10.64 -1.27
N ALA A 41 23.44 -10.33 -0.03
CA ALA A 41 23.20 -11.20 1.12
C ALA A 41 21.71 -11.21 1.51
N VAL A 42 21.06 -10.05 1.47
CA VAL A 42 19.60 -9.96 1.67
C VAL A 42 18.85 -10.70 0.56
N ALA A 43 19.27 -10.56 -0.70
CA ALA A 43 18.68 -11.29 -1.81
C ALA A 43 18.77 -12.81 -1.61
N ALA A 44 19.94 -13.32 -1.21
CA ALA A 44 20.13 -14.74 -0.92
C ALA A 44 19.20 -15.25 0.20
N GLU A 45 18.96 -14.44 1.25
CA GLU A 45 17.98 -14.79 2.29
C GLU A 45 16.55 -14.86 1.73
N LEU A 46 16.16 -13.89 0.91
CA LEU A 46 14.83 -13.82 0.31
C LEU A 46 14.59 -14.93 -0.72
N GLU A 47 15.61 -15.30 -1.48
CA GLU A 47 15.60 -16.45 -2.40
C GLU A 47 15.37 -17.75 -1.63
N ALA A 48 16.11 -17.96 -0.55
CA ALA A 48 15.94 -19.14 0.30
C ALA A 48 14.53 -19.23 0.90
N MET A 49 13.92 -18.09 1.26
CA MET A 49 12.52 -18.03 1.73
C MET A 49 11.51 -18.28 0.61
N SER A 50 11.83 -17.88 -0.62
CA SER A 50 10.94 -18.03 -1.78
C SER A 50 10.87 -19.48 -2.27
N GLY A 51 11.95 -20.25 -2.07
CA GLY A 51 12.04 -21.66 -2.45
C GLY A 51 11.87 -21.86 -3.96
N ALA A 52 11.28 -23.01 -4.34
CA ALA A 52 11.15 -23.42 -5.74
C ALA A 52 10.31 -22.47 -6.61
N VAL A 53 9.52 -21.57 -6.01
CA VAL A 53 8.75 -20.56 -6.77
C VAL A 53 9.68 -19.66 -7.59
N LEU A 54 10.90 -19.41 -7.09
CA LEU A 54 11.86 -18.52 -7.72
C LEU A 54 12.85 -19.23 -8.67
N GLU A 55 12.78 -20.56 -8.78
CA GLU A 55 13.75 -21.35 -9.54
C GLU A 55 13.84 -20.84 -11.00
N GLY A 56 15.06 -20.47 -11.41
CA GLY A 56 15.36 -19.93 -12.73
C GLY A 56 15.02 -18.45 -12.95
N ARG A 57 14.64 -17.71 -11.90
CA ARG A 57 14.25 -16.29 -11.93
C ARG A 57 15.03 -15.44 -10.92
N GLU A 58 16.01 -16.03 -10.24
CA GLU A 58 16.72 -15.43 -9.11
C GLU A 58 17.40 -14.12 -9.50
N ALA A 59 18.07 -14.10 -10.65
CA ALA A 59 18.73 -12.89 -11.17
C ALA A 59 17.75 -11.72 -11.30
N THR A 60 16.56 -11.97 -11.84
CA THR A 60 15.55 -10.92 -12.03
C THR A 60 15.04 -10.35 -10.71
N PHE A 61 14.80 -11.20 -9.71
CA PHE A 61 14.34 -10.72 -8.40
C PHE A 61 15.46 -10.07 -7.55
N ARG A 62 16.73 -10.41 -7.80
CA ARG A 62 17.87 -9.64 -7.28
C ARG A 62 17.87 -8.23 -7.85
N ASP A 63 17.70 -8.09 -9.16
CA ASP A 63 17.68 -6.79 -9.83
C ASP A 63 16.50 -5.92 -9.36
N ILE A 64 15.31 -6.52 -9.23
CA ILE A 64 14.12 -5.85 -8.68
C ILE A 64 14.36 -5.35 -7.25
N LEU A 65 14.94 -6.21 -6.39
CA LEU A 65 15.26 -5.82 -5.02
C LEU A 65 16.25 -4.64 -5.01
N ALA A 66 17.34 -4.73 -5.78
CA ALA A 66 18.36 -3.70 -5.85
C ALA A 66 17.80 -2.37 -6.36
N ASP A 67 17.03 -2.40 -7.45
CA ASP A 67 16.38 -1.22 -8.03
C ASP A 67 15.36 -0.60 -7.07
N THR A 68 14.53 -1.43 -6.42
CA THR A 68 13.54 -0.92 -5.47
C THR A 68 14.19 -0.30 -4.24
N VAL A 69 15.24 -0.91 -3.69
CA VAL A 69 15.99 -0.33 -2.57
C VAL A 69 16.68 0.96 -2.97
N ALA A 70 17.26 1.04 -4.18
CA ALA A 70 17.90 2.26 -4.68
C ALA A 70 16.92 3.44 -4.85
N LYS A 71 15.64 3.15 -5.16
CA LYS A 71 14.58 4.15 -5.35
C LYS A 71 13.81 4.50 -4.07
N ASP A 72 14.02 3.76 -2.99
CA ASP A 72 13.30 3.94 -1.74
C ASP A 72 14.03 4.90 -0.80
N MET A 73 13.34 5.93 -0.32
CA MET A 73 13.93 6.94 0.55
C MET A 73 14.30 6.42 1.95
N TYR A 74 13.86 5.21 2.33
CA TYR A 74 14.24 4.54 3.57
C TYR A 74 15.58 3.78 3.39
N LEU A 75 16.71 4.48 3.52
CA LEU A 75 18.02 4.03 3.01
C LEU A 75 18.68 2.79 3.66
N CYS A 76 18.07 2.13 4.64
CA CYS A 76 18.70 1.00 5.32
C CYS A 76 18.38 -0.36 4.66
N VAL A 77 19.27 -1.34 4.87
CA VAL A 77 19.18 -2.68 4.28
C VAL A 77 19.42 -3.75 5.37
N PRO A 78 18.44 -3.96 6.28
CA PRO A 78 18.56 -4.97 7.33
C PRO A 78 18.45 -6.39 6.74
N SER A 79 18.99 -7.39 7.45
CA SER A 79 18.73 -8.81 7.12
C SER A 79 17.24 -9.11 7.01
N ALA A 80 16.83 -9.85 5.98
CA ALA A 80 15.45 -10.32 5.83
C ALA A 80 15.08 -11.30 6.96
N ARG A 81 16.00 -12.18 7.36
CA ARG A 81 15.82 -13.06 8.53
C ARG A 81 15.58 -12.25 9.80
N GLN A 82 16.32 -11.16 9.99
CA GLN A 82 16.12 -10.29 11.15
C GLN A 82 14.79 -9.50 11.07
N VAL A 83 14.41 -9.02 9.89
CA VAL A 83 13.11 -8.35 9.68
C VAL A 83 11.95 -9.27 10.02
N PHE A 84 11.95 -10.50 9.52
CA PHE A 84 10.83 -11.41 9.73
C PHE A 84 10.88 -12.11 11.09
N HIS A 85 12.04 -12.65 11.48
CA HIS A 85 12.18 -13.59 12.60
C HIS A 85 13.16 -13.11 13.68
N GLY A 86 13.70 -11.90 13.57
CA GLY A 86 14.60 -11.35 14.57
C GLY A 86 13.90 -11.06 15.90
N ASP A 87 14.71 -11.00 16.95
CA ASP A 87 14.30 -10.46 18.24
C ASP A 87 14.22 -8.92 18.12
N VAL A 88 13.02 -8.45 17.79
CA VAL A 88 12.72 -7.05 17.50
C VAL A 88 11.69 -6.59 18.51
N PRO A 89 11.89 -5.43 19.16
CA PRO A 89 10.95 -4.92 20.15
C PRO A 89 9.52 -4.81 19.61
N GLU A 90 8.57 -5.10 20.47
CA GLU A 90 7.16 -4.79 20.21
C GLU A 90 6.97 -3.28 20.03
N GLY A 91 6.02 -2.89 19.19
CA GLY A 91 5.82 -1.48 18.91
C GLY A 91 4.89 -1.18 17.76
N GLU A 92 4.67 0.10 17.53
CA GLU A 92 3.86 0.63 16.45
C GLU A 92 4.64 1.74 15.75
N ARG A 93 4.62 1.76 14.42
CA ARG A 93 5.20 2.83 13.62
C ARG A 93 4.36 3.14 12.40
N ARG A 94 4.10 4.43 12.19
CA ARG A 94 3.50 4.94 10.96
C ARG A 94 4.59 5.10 9.92
N ILE A 95 4.40 4.48 8.77
CA ILE A 95 5.28 4.64 7.62
C ILE A 95 4.62 5.64 6.69
N ALA A 96 5.38 6.66 6.29
CA ALA A 96 4.93 7.69 5.38
C ALA A 96 6.02 8.07 4.37
N GLY A 97 5.62 8.46 3.17
CA GLY A 97 6.54 8.94 2.14
C GLY A 97 5.83 9.14 0.82
N ALA A 98 6.63 9.23 -0.24
CA ALA A 98 6.17 9.24 -1.61
C ALA A 98 6.97 8.19 -2.39
N MET A 99 6.34 7.53 -3.35
CA MET A 99 7.03 6.57 -4.23
C MET A 99 6.97 7.01 -5.69
N PRO A 100 8.09 6.90 -6.45
CA PRO A 100 8.10 7.16 -7.87
C PRO A 100 7.24 6.13 -8.59
N HIS A 101 6.19 6.59 -9.26
CA HIS A 101 5.35 5.79 -10.14
C HIS A 101 5.62 6.22 -11.57
N TYR A 102 6.04 5.27 -12.40
CA TYR A 102 6.46 5.50 -13.79
C TYR A 102 7.61 6.53 -13.96
N GLY A 103 8.39 6.79 -12.91
CA GLY A 103 9.50 7.77 -12.93
C GLY A 103 9.08 9.24 -13.10
N LEU A 104 7.78 9.53 -13.17
CA LEU A 104 7.22 10.86 -13.49
C LEU A 104 6.18 11.32 -12.47
N PHE A 105 5.50 10.39 -11.79
CA PHE A 105 4.48 10.70 -10.80
C PHE A 105 4.92 10.24 -9.42
N PHE A 106 4.47 10.93 -8.37
CA PHE A 106 4.76 10.53 -6.99
C PHE A 106 3.45 10.35 -6.24
N GLY A 107 3.15 9.09 -5.92
CA GLY A 107 1.98 8.74 -5.13
C GLY A 107 2.31 8.71 -3.64
N PRO A 108 1.37 9.11 -2.76
CA PRO A 108 1.58 9.03 -1.32
C PRO A 108 1.61 7.59 -0.85
N MET A 109 2.67 7.24 -0.11
CA MET A 109 2.79 5.98 0.62
C MET A 109 2.46 6.26 2.09
N ARG A 110 1.44 5.61 2.64
CA ARG A 110 1.06 5.74 4.05
C ARG A 110 0.44 4.46 4.56
N TYR A 111 0.96 3.95 5.68
CA TYR A 111 0.43 2.76 6.34
C TYR A 111 0.96 2.66 7.77
N LEU A 112 0.43 1.71 8.54
CA LEU A 112 0.89 1.44 9.89
C LEU A 112 1.42 0.02 10.01
N VAL A 113 2.56 -0.09 10.69
CA VAL A 113 3.18 -1.36 11.03
C VAL A 113 3.18 -1.50 12.53
N ARG A 114 2.72 -2.65 13.02
CA ARG A 114 2.81 -3.04 14.42
C ARG A 114 3.56 -4.34 14.53
N ARG A 115 4.32 -4.49 15.60
CA ARG A 115 4.78 -5.78 16.09
C ARG A 115 4.05 -6.07 17.39
N ARG A 116 3.40 -7.25 17.47
CA ARG A 116 2.73 -7.77 18.67
C ARG A 116 2.89 -9.28 18.76
N GLY A 117 3.37 -9.79 19.89
CA GLY A 117 3.50 -11.22 20.14
C GLY A 117 4.45 -11.90 19.16
N GLY A 118 5.52 -11.21 18.75
CA GLY A 118 6.48 -11.69 17.74
C GLY A 118 5.96 -11.72 16.30
N ALA A 119 4.72 -11.28 16.04
CA ALA A 119 4.13 -11.19 14.71
C ALA A 119 3.99 -9.74 14.25
N TRP A 120 4.04 -9.53 12.95
CA TRP A 120 3.80 -8.24 12.31
C TRP A 120 2.33 -8.08 11.93
N GLU A 121 1.81 -6.87 12.10
CA GLU A 121 0.54 -6.43 11.54
C GLU A 121 0.76 -5.20 10.68
N VAL A 122 0.26 -5.22 9.45
CA VAL A 122 0.31 -4.09 8.52
C VAL A 122 -1.13 -3.63 8.23
N GLU A 123 -1.45 -2.41 8.65
CA GLU A 123 -2.80 -1.84 8.52
C GLU A 123 -2.83 -0.71 7.48
N VAL A 124 -3.77 -0.80 6.54
CA VAL A 124 -4.07 0.24 5.56
C VAL A 124 -5.57 0.51 5.54
N ARG A 125 -5.96 1.77 5.78
CA ARG A 125 -7.35 2.21 5.61
C ARG A 125 -7.47 3.23 4.50
N VAL A 126 -8.24 2.87 3.47
CA VAL A 126 -8.52 3.69 2.29
C VAL A 126 -9.93 4.27 2.39
N ALA A 127 -10.03 5.59 2.51
CA ALA A 127 -11.29 6.31 2.41
C ALA A 127 -11.64 6.54 0.94
N VAL A 128 -12.85 6.12 0.56
CA VAL A 128 -13.31 6.13 -0.81
C VAL A 128 -14.44 7.14 -0.96
N GLU A 129 -14.24 8.13 -1.82
CA GLU A 129 -15.28 9.11 -2.17
C GLU A 129 -16.18 8.53 -3.27
N PRO A 130 -17.51 8.41 -3.05
CA PRO A 130 -18.44 7.95 -4.07
C PRO A 130 -18.41 8.79 -5.35
N PRO A 131 -18.67 8.19 -6.53
CA PRO A 131 -18.75 8.95 -7.77
C PRO A 131 -19.96 9.90 -7.75
N ALA A 132 -19.72 11.19 -8.02
CA ALA A 132 -20.79 12.17 -8.15
C ALA A 132 -21.63 11.90 -9.41
N GLY A 133 -22.95 11.75 -9.23
CA GLY A 133 -23.92 11.67 -10.35
C GLY A 133 -23.82 10.43 -11.23
N ALA A 134 -23.05 9.40 -10.85
CA ALA A 134 -23.01 8.16 -11.60
C ALA A 134 -24.33 7.39 -11.44
N GLY A 135 -24.94 6.98 -12.56
CA GLY A 135 -26.13 6.11 -12.54
C GLY A 135 -25.79 4.64 -12.32
N ARG A 136 -24.58 4.21 -12.70
CA ARG A 136 -24.12 2.81 -12.65
C ARG A 136 -22.67 2.70 -12.22
N LEU A 137 -22.33 1.57 -11.62
CA LEU A 137 -20.96 1.09 -11.39
C LEU A 137 -20.71 -0.06 -12.35
N GLU A 138 -19.62 0.02 -13.08
CA GLU A 138 -18.99 -1.15 -13.69
C GLU A 138 -18.28 -1.96 -12.60
N LEU A 139 -18.40 -3.29 -12.66
CA LEU A 139 -17.87 -4.24 -11.69
C LEU A 139 -16.85 -5.16 -12.39
N PRO A 140 -15.96 -5.85 -11.64
CA PRO A 140 -14.99 -6.75 -12.27
C PRO A 140 -15.56 -8.12 -12.66
N ASP A 141 -16.66 -8.51 -12.02
CA ASP A 141 -17.29 -9.81 -12.12
C ASP A 141 -18.67 -9.83 -11.43
N CYS A 142 -19.22 -11.03 -11.24
CA CYS A 142 -20.53 -11.27 -10.64
C CYS A 142 -20.51 -11.55 -9.13
N GLY A 143 -19.39 -11.36 -8.43
CA GLY A 143 -19.23 -11.76 -7.04
C GLY A 143 -20.16 -11.06 -6.04
N LEU A 144 -20.82 -9.96 -6.46
CA LEU A 144 -21.83 -9.26 -5.67
C LEU A 144 -23.27 -9.70 -5.96
N ALA A 145 -23.50 -10.69 -6.83
CA ALA A 145 -24.84 -11.09 -7.26
C ALA A 145 -25.74 -11.52 -6.10
N ALA A 146 -25.21 -12.24 -5.10
CA ALA A 146 -25.98 -12.65 -3.93
C ALA A 146 -26.45 -11.48 -3.05
N GLN A 147 -25.71 -10.36 -3.06
CA GLN A 147 -26.00 -9.18 -2.23
C GLN A 147 -26.86 -8.15 -2.96
N LEU A 148 -26.71 -8.04 -4.29
CA LEU A 148 -27.36 -7.02 -5.10
C LEU A 148 -28.54 -7.56 -5.93
N GLY A 149 -28.68 -8.89 -6.05
CA GLY A 149 -29.79 -9.54 -6.74
C GLY A 149 -29.96 -9.07 -8.19
N GLU A 150 -31.21 -8.82 -8.57
CA GLU A 150 -31.61 -8.39 -9.92
C GLU A 150 -31.09 -7.00 -10.31
N ALA A 151 -30.56 -6.21 -9.36
CA ALA A 151 -29.98 -4.90 -9.65
C ALA A 151 -28.60 -4.98 -10.35
N LEU A 152 -28.09 -6.19 -10.58
CA LEU A 152 -26.78 -6.47 -11.17
C LEU A 152 -26.93 -7.13 -12.55
N THR A 153 -26.36 -6.49 -13.57
CA THR A 153 -26.09 -7.11 -14.86
C THR A 153 -24.82 -7.94 -14.71
N CYS A 154 -24.89 -9.26 -15.00
CA CYS A 154 -23.75 -10.17 -14.96
C CYS A 154 -23.78 -11.08 -16.18
N ARG A 155 -22.84 -10.88 -17.12
CA ARG A 155 -22.67 -11.77 -18.27
C ARG A 155 -21.24 -11.76 -18.80
N GLY A 156 -20.78 -12.90 -19.32
CA GLY A 156 -19.44 -13.07 -19.89
C GLY A 156 -18.41 -13.59 -18.90
N THR A 157 -17.13 -13.41 -19.24
CA THR A 157 -15.99 -13.93 -18.47
C THR A 157 -15.46 -12.85 -17.53
N PRO A 158 -15.37 -13.11 -16.20
CA PRO A 158 -14.75 -12.21 -15.23
C PRO A 158 -13.40 -11.67 -15.69
N TYR A 159 -13.11 -10.41 -15.39
CA TYR A 159 -11.88 -9.76 -15.91
C TYR A 159 -10.60 -10.50 -15.51
N ALA A 160 -10.54 -10.99 -14.26
CA ALA A 160 -9.43 -11.79 -13.74
C ALA A 160 -9.22 -13.15 -14.48
N ARG A 161 -10.24 -13.63 -15.20
CA ARG A 161 -10.23 -14.91 -15.94
C ARG A 161 -10.18 -14.72 -17.46
N SER A 162 -10.07 -13.47 -17.94
CA SER A 162 -10.06 -13.16 -19.37
C SER A 162 -8.80 -13.62 -20.11
N GLY A 163 -7.71 -13.91 -19.38
CA GLY A 163 -6.39 -14.20 -19.95
C GLY A 163 -5.63 -12.96 -20.45
N SER A 164 -6.24 -11.77 -20.39
CA SER A 164 -5.63 -10.50 -20.80
C SER A 164 -4.85 -9.83 -19.65
N THR A 165 -3.93 -8.95 -20.02
CA THR A 165 -3.23 -8.01 -19.12
C THR A 165 -3.88 -6.61 -19.07
N ASP A 166 -5.02 -6.46 -19.75
CA ASP A 166 -5.79 -5.22 -19.78
C ASP A 166 -6.63 -5.08 -18.53
N ALA A 167 -6.71 -3.84 -18.00
CA ALA A 167 -7.58 -3.53 -16.87
C ALA A 167 -9.08 -3.77 -17.20
N CYS A 168 -9.43 -3.65 -18.48
CA CYS A 168 -10.77 -3.75 -19.04
C CYS A 168 -10.74 -4.60 -20.32
N PRO A 169 -10.71 -5.93 -20.22
CA PRO A 169 -10.58 -6.78 -21.40
C PRO A 169 -11.83 -6.79 -22.30
N GLY A 170 -12.94 -6.16 -21.88
CA GLY A 170 -14.22 -6.25 -22.61
C GLY A 170 -14.76 -7.68 -22.69
N SER A 171 -14.32 -8.57 -21.80
CA SER A 171 -14.65 -10.01 -21.80
C SER A 171 -16.04 -10.33 -21.25
N GLY A 172 -16.75 -9.31 -20.78
CA GLY A 172 -18.08 -9.42 -20.20
C GLY A 172 -18.67 -8.05 -19.89
N GLU A 173 -19.88 -8.09 -19.36
CA GLU A 173 -20.58 -6.91 -18.85
C GLU A 173 -21.04 -7.21 -17.43
N PHE A 174 -20.45 -6.46 -16.50
CA PHE A 174 -20.74 -6.56 -15.08
C PHE A 174 -21.03 -5.15 -14.59
N SER A 175 -22.25 -4.90 -14.16
CA SER A 175 -22.60 -3.57 -13.66
C SER A 175 -23.78 -3.59 -12.71
N ALA A 176 -23.83 -2.63 -11.79
CA ALA A 176 -24.93 -2.43 -10.86
C ALA A 176 -25.32 -0.95 -10.80
N ALA A 177 -26.50 -0.64 -10.26
CA ALA A 177 -26.83 0.75 -9.94
C ALA A 177 -25.86 1.32 -8.89
N ALA A 178 -25.40 2.56 -9.07
CA ALA A 178 -24.44 3.22 -8.17
C ALA A 178 -25.10 3.73 -6.87
N THR A 179 -25.78 2.84 -6.16
CA THR A 179 -26.41 3.16 -4.87
C THR A 179 -25.39 3.11 -3.73
N PRO A 180 -25.62 3.83 -2.62
CA PRO A 180 -24.77 3.71 -1.43
C PRO A 180 -24.62 2.26 -0.91
N ALA A 181 -25.67 1.45 -1.03
CA ALA A 181 -25.63 0.03 -0.65
C ALA A 181 -24.71 -0.78 -1.57
N ALA A 182 -24.76 -0.56 -2.88
CA ALA A 182 -23.89 -1.24 -3.84
C ALA A 182 -22.41 -0.85 -3.64
N ILE A 183 -22.14 0.43 -3.39
CA ILE A 183 -20.78 0.89 -3.11
C ILE A 183 -20.26 0.26 -1.82
N ARG A 184 -21.04 0.26 -0.72
CA ARG A 184 -20.65 -0.41 0.52
C ARG A 184 -20.35 -1.90 0.32
N ALA A 185 -21.19 -2.61 -0.43
CA ALA A 185 -21.00 -4.02 -0.73
C ALA A 185 -19.69 -4.26 -1.51
N LEU A 186 -19.41 -3.41 -2.50
CA LEU A 186 -18.16 -3.43 -3.25
C LEU A 186 -16.95 -3.22 -2.35
N LEU A 187 -16.97 -2.16 -1.52
CA LEU A 187 -15.85 -1.85 -0.63
C LEU A 187 -15.64 -2.94 0.43
N ALA A 188 -16.70 -3.50 1.00
CA ALA A 188 -16.60 -4.61 1.96
C ALA A 188 -15.96 -5.85 1.32
N ARG A 189 -16.32 -6.16 0.08
CA ARG A 189 -15.69 -7.24 -0.69
C ARG A 189 -14.22 -6.95 -0.97
N TRP A 190 -13.90 -5.71 -1.34
CA TRP A 190 -12.52 -5.28 -1.55
C TRP A 190 -11.67 -5.47 -0.29
N SER A 191 -12.15 -5.01 0.87
CA SER A 191 -11.47 -5.22 2.15
C SER A 191 -11.17 -6.70 2.39
N ALA A 192 -12.17 -7.57 2.25
CA ALA A 192 -12.02 -8.99 2.52
C ALA A 192 -11.10 -9.71 1.53
N GLU A 193 -11.27 -9.51 0.23
CA GLU A 193 -10.57 -10.31 -0.79
C GLU A 193 -9.16 -9.79 -1.10
N VAL A 194 -8.94 -8.47 -1.06
CA VAL A 194 -7.60 -7.90 -1.25
C VAL A 194 -6.70 -8.25 -0.08
N GLU A 195 -7.20 -8.11 1.14
CA GLU A 195 -6.51 -8.62 2.34
C GLU A 195 -6.23 -10.12 2.21
N GLY A 196 -7.22 -10.87 1.72
CA GLY A 196 -7.13 -12.31 1.48
C GLY A 196 -5.91 -12.72 0.65
N TYR A 197 -5.61 -12.00 -0.45
CA TYR A 197 -4.43 -12.30 -1.28
C TYR A 197 -3.12 -12.13 -0.50
N TRP A 198 -2.96 -10.98 0.17
CA TRP A 198 -1.75 -10.65 0.91
C TRP A 198 -1.49 -11.62 2.06
N ASN A 199 -2.54 -11.94 2.83
CA ASN A 199 -2.47 -12.86 3.94
C ASN A 199 -2.28 -14.32 3.48
N ARG A 200 -2.87 -14.72 2.35
CA ARG A 200 -2.65 -16.05 1.76
C ARG A 200 -1.19 -16.23 1.37
N ASP A 201 -0.62 -15.24 0.68
CA ASP A 201 0.73 -15.33 0.14
C ASP A 201 1.78 -15.27 1.29
N ALA A 202 1.60 -14.40 2.28
CA ALA A 202 2.43 -14.38 3.49
C ALA A 202 2.45 -15.75 4.20
N ARG A 203 1.28 -16.38 4.36
CA ARG A 203 1.18 -17.73 4.95
C ARG A 203 1.86 -18.80 4.09
N ALA A 204 1.76 -18.70 2.77
CA ALA A 204 2.38 -19.67 1.86
C ALA A 204 3.91 -19.70 2.01
N PHE A 205 4.52 -18.60 2.45
CA PHE A 205 5.95 -18.49 2.73
C PHE A 205 6.29 -18.55 4.24
N ALA A 206 5.32 -18.90 5.10
CA ALA A 206 5.48 -18.96 6.56
C ALA A 206 6.01 -17.65 7.19
N LEU A 207 5.69 -16.50 6.59
CA LEU A 207 6.10 -15.20 7.09
C LEU A 207 5.21 -14.79 8.28
N PRO A 208 5.78 -14.27 9.39
CA PRO A 208 5.02 -13.90 10.58
C PRO A 208 4.41 -12.51 10.41
N VAL A 209 3.60 -12.32 9.36
CA VAL A 209 2.94 -11.05 9.04
C VAL A 209 1.48 -11.27 8.69
N ARG A 210 0.62 -10.38 9.22
CA ARG A 210 -0.78 -10.26 8.88
C ARG A 210 -1.07 -8.86 8.32
N TYR A 211 -1.93 -8.80 7.33
CA TYR A 211 -2.45 -7.58 6.74
C TYR A 211 -3.89 -7.35 7.23
N ASP A 212 -4.24 -6.08 7.42
CA ASP A 212 -5.56 -5.58 7.77
C ASP A 212 -5.87 -4.43 6.81
N PHE A 213 -6.66 -4.71 5.78
CA PHE A 213 -6.99 -3.73 4.76
C PHE A 213 -8.47 -3.39 4.80
N ASP A 214 -8.74 -2.09 4.82
CA ASP A 214 -10.09 -1.60 4.97
C ASP A 214 -10.39 -0.48 3.96
N PHE A 215 -11.31 -0.74 3.05
CA PHE A 215 -11.91 0.23 2.15
C PHE A 215 -13.24 0.68 2.74
N VAL A 216 -13.35 1.98 3.01
CA VAL A 216 -14.53 2.55 3.68
C VAL A 216 -15.02 3.78 2.92
N LEU A 217 -16.31 4.05 2.99
CA LEU A 217 -16.83 5.32 2.50
C LEU A 217 -16.19 6.48 3.27
N GLU A 218 -15.78 7.53 2.57
CA GLU A 218 -15.15 8.70 3.20
C GLU A 218 -16.05 9.33 4.27
N SER A 219 -17.36 9.41 4.02
CA SER A 219 -18.35 9.90 4.97
C SER A 219 -18.44 9.04 6.23
N GLU A 220 -18.34 7.72 6.11
CA GLU A 220 -18.37 6.78 7.23
C GLU A 220 -17.07 6.82 8.04
N ALA A 221 -15.92 6.91 7.35
CA ALA A 221 -14.63 7.11 7.99
C ALA A 221 -14.62 8.39 8.84
N ARG A 222 -15.16 9.48 8.30
CA ARG A 222 -15.32 10.76 8.99
C ARG A 222 -16.26 10.66 10.18
N ALA A 223 -17.45 10.06 9.99
CA ALA A 223 -18.44 9.92 11.05
C ALA A 223 -17.93 9.08 12.24
N ARG A 224 -17.09 8.08 11.97
CA ARG A 224 -16.50 7.19 12.98
C ARG A 224 -15.12 7.66 13.48
N ALA A 225 -14.63 8.80 13.00
CA ALA A 225 -13.29 9.32 13.27
C ALA A 225 -12.18 8.26 13.06
N LEU A 226 -12.28 7.47 11.98
CA LEU A 226 -11.28 6.45 11.66
C LEU A 226 -9.97 7.10 11.21
N ARG A 227 -8.85 6.44 11.54
CA ARG A 227 -7.57 6.74 10.89
C ARG A 227 -7.67 6.37 9.42
N VAL A 228 -7.42 7.35 8.54
CA VAL A 228 -7.35 7.18 7.10
C VAL A 228 -5.91 7.35 6.66
N ASP A 229 -5.36 6.36 5.98
CA ASP A 229 -4.01 6.40 5.44
C ASP A 229 -3.98 7.03 4.06
N PHE A 230 -5.03 6.74 3.27
CA PHE A 230 -5.18 7.21 1.91
C PHE A 230 -6.63 7.55 1.60
N ALA A 231 -6.89 8.66 0.90
CA ALA A 231 -8.23 9.08 0.49
C ALA A 231 -8.26 9.30 -1.02
N VAL A 232 -9.29 8.80 -1.68
CA VAL A 232 -9.29 8.71 -3.16
C VAL A 232 -10.71 8.58 -3.71
N PRO A 233 -10.99 9.19 -4.87
CA PRO A 233 -12.29 9.02 -5.52
C PRO A 233 -12.46 7.63 -6.12
N LEU A 234 -13.70 7.13 -6.03
CA LEU A 234 -14.16 5.98 -6.79
C LEU A 234 -14.59 6.43 -8.17
N SER A 235 -13.88 5.96 -9.19
CA SER A 235 -14.37 6.04 -10.55
C SER A 235 -15.36 4.91 -10.83
N PRO A 236 -16.53 5.21 -11.42
CA PRO A 236 -17.60 4.22 -11.59
C PRO A 236 -17.34 3.23 -12.73
N THR A 237 -16.25 3.37 -13.48
CA THR A 237 -15.95 2.55 -14.66
C THR A 237 -14.84 1.55 -14.35
N CYS A 238 -14.57 0.64 -15.26
CA CYS A 238 -13.25 0.04 -15.37
C CYS A 238 -12.28 1.07 -16.02
N GLY A 239 -10.98 0.85 -15.94
CA GLY A 239 -10.01 1.63 -16.71
C GLY A 239 -8.61 1.54 -16.13
N ARG A 240 -7.69 2.36 -16.64
CA ARG A 240 -6.41 2.63 -15.99
C ARG A 240 -6.46 4.04 -15.40
N THR A 241 -6.07 4.15 -14.15
CA THR A 241 -5.75 5.41 -13.46
C THR A 241 -4.63 5.11 -12.49
N PRO A 242 -3.71 6.05 -12.24
CA PRO A 242 -2.83 5.92 -11.10
C PRO A 242 -3.65 5.72 -9.82
N TYR A 243 -3.25 4.81 -8.94
CA TYR A 243 -3.98 4.52 -7.69
C TYR A 243 -4.28 5.78 -6.88
N PHE A 244 -3.38 6.76 -6.92
CA PHE A 244 -3.49 7.97 -6.15
C PHE A 244 -4.45 9.01 -6.75
N TYR A 245 -4.87 8.81 -8.00
CA TYR A 245 -5.82 9.69 -8.69
C TYR A 245 -7.25 9.18 -8.52
N ALA A 246 -7.49 7.89 -8.77
CA ALA A 246 -8.79 7.26 -8.59
C ALA A 246 -8.65 5.73 -8.55
N ILE A 247 -9.38 5.09 -7.64
CA ILE A 247 -9.64 3.64 -7.67
C ILE A 247 -10.88 3.40 -8.54
N ARG A 248 -10.87 2.31 -9.30
CA ARG A 248 -11.92 2.03 -10.29
C ARG A 248 -12.81 0.88 -9.82
N ALA A 249 -14.12 1.08 -9.87
CA ALA A 249 -15.10 0.07 -9.46
C ALA A 249 -14.96 -1.23 -10.26
N GLY A 250 -14.56 -1.13 -11.54
CA GLY A 250 -14.38 -2.27 -12.44
C GLY A 250 -13.03 -2.98 -12.34
N TRP A 251 -12.15 -2.61 -11.40
CA TRP A 251 -10.89 -3.32 -11.23
C TRP A 251 -11.09 -4.72 -10.68
N SER A 252 -10.42 -5.70 -11.31
CA SER A 252 -10.36 -7.05 -10.74
C SER A 252 -9.66 -7.02 -9.40
N LEU A 253 -9.99 -7.98 -8.52
CA LEU A 253 -9.40 -8.02 -7.20
C LEU A 253 -7.88 -8.20 -7.21
N PRO A 254 -7.28 -8.96 -8.17
CA PRO A 254 -5.83 -8.96 -8.33
C PRO A 254 -5.23 -7.59 -8.64
N VAL A 255 -5.90 -6.76 -9.47
CA VAL A 255 -5.47 -5.37 -9.71
C VAL A 255 -5.55 -4.59 -8.43
N LEU A 256 -6.69 -4.62 -7.74
CA LEU A 256 -6.84 -3.83 -6.53
C LEU A 256 -5.79 -4.21 -5.46
N ALA A 257 -5.43 -5.50 -5.35
CA ALA A 257 -4.36 -5.95 -4.47
C ALA A 257 -2.97 -5.45 -4.87
N HIS A 258 -2.71 -5.32 -6.17
CA HIS A 258 -1.51 -4.69 -6.71
C HIS A 258 -1.48 -3.18 -6.39
N GLU A 259 -2.59 -2.47 -6.56
CA GLU A 259 -2.67 -1.03 -6.30
C GLU A 259 -2.54 -0.70 -4.80
N VAL A 260 -3.02 -1.59 -3.91
CA VAL A 260 -2.71 -1.51 -2.47
C VAL A 260 -1.20 -1.67 -2.21
N GLY A 261 -0.51 -2.48 -3.01
CA GLY A 261 0.95 -2.57 -3.01
C GLY A 261 1.61 -1.20 -3.21
N HIS A 262 1.08 -0.35 -4.09
CA HIS A 262 1.59 1.01 -4.25
C HIS A 262 1.33 1.91 -3.06
N VAL A 263 0.19 1.76 -2.36
CA VAL A 263 -0.07 2.47 -1.09
C VAL A 263 0.95 2.06 -0.02
N LEU A 264 1.39 0.80 -0.05
CA LEU A 264 2.48 0.25 0.76
C LEU A 264 3.88 0.56 0.21
N GLY A 265 3.95 1.34 -0.87
CA GLY A 265 5.17 1.77 -1.51
C GLY A 265 5.97 0.69 -2.23
N LEU A 266 5.29 -0.31 -2.77
CA LEU A 266 5.89 -1.24 -3.72
C LEU A 266 5.83 -0.63 -5.12
N LEU A 267 6.92 -0.80 -5.87
CA LEU A 267 7.00 -0.36 -7.26
C LEU A 267 6.43 -1.42 -8.18
N ASP A 268 6.05 -0.97 -9.37
CA ASP A 268 5.86 -1.86 -10.48
C ASP A 268 7.18 -2.53 -10.86
N GLU A 269 7.15 -3.83 -11.09
CA GLU A 269 8.37 -4.59 -11.40
C GLU A 269 8.66 -4.65 -12.92
N TYR A 270 7.96 -3.90 -13.77
CA TYR A 270 8.20 -3.89 -15.22
C TYR A 270 9.27 -2.89 -15.67
N GLU A 271 9.85 -3.14 -16.85
CA GLU A 271 10.74 -2.21 -17.55
C GLU A 271 9.96 -0.95 -17.99
N ALA A 272 10.20 0.16 -17.29
CA ALA A 272 9.89 1.57 -17.59
C ALA A 272 8.77 1.91 -18.61
N LEU A 273 7.81 2.74 -18.17
CA LEU A 273 6.84 3.53 -18.97
C LEU A 273 5.71 2.78 -19.71
N SER A 274 5.54 1.47 -19.53
CA SER A 274 4.47 0.74 -20.22
C SER A 274 3.07 1.22 -19.81
N GLY A 275 2.26 1.64 -20.80
CA GLY A 275 0.84 1.99 -20.61
C GLY A 275 0.49 3.47 -20.37
N ILE A 276 1.45 4.38 -20.13
CA ILE A 276 1.19 5.84 -20.17
C ILE A 276 1.22 6.36 -21.60
N VAL A 277 2.15 5.84 -22.40
CA VAL A 277 2.27 6.11 -23.83
C VAL A 277 1.69 4.95 -24.61
N ARG A 278 0.74 5.25 -25.51
CA ARG A 278 0.00 4.28 -26.34
C ARG A 278 0.91 3.41 -27.23
N CYS A 279 2.18 3.79 -27.36
CA CYS A 279 3.21 3.16 -28.18
C CYS A 279 4.26 2.37 -27.40
N TYR A 280 4.21 2.29 -26.06
CA TYR A 280 5.15 1.47 -25.29
C TYR A 280 4.49 0.14 -24.87
N PRO A 281 4.86 -0.99 -25.48
CA PRO A 281 4.29 -2.29 -25.13
C PRO A 281 4.66 -2.65 -23.68
N LYS A 282 3.72 -3.28 -22.99
CA LYS A 282 3.98 -3.97 -21.71
C LYS A 282 4.82 -5.20 -22.02
N THR A 283 6.13 -5.07 -22.00
CA THR A 283 7.00 -6.25 -22.05
C THR A 283 7.10 -6.80 -20.63
N PRO A 284 6.49 -7.96 -20.32
CA PRO A 284 6.68 -8.58 -19.02
C PRO A 284 8.15 -8.96 -18.87
N PHE A 285 8.75 -8.66 -17.72
CA PHE A 285 10.08 -9.16 -17.37
C PHE A 285 10.03 -10.67 -17.05
N PRO A 286 11.17 -11.39 -17.09
CA PRO A 286 11.22 -12.80 -16.67
C PRO A 286 10.78 -12.98 -15.20
N GLY A 287 9.65 -13.66 -14.96
CA GLY A 287 9.09 -13.83 -13.61
C GLY A 287 7.84 -12.97 -13.34
N ALA A 288 7.45 -12.08 -14.25
CA ALA A 288 6.19 -11.33 -14.16
C ALA A 288 4.95 -12.23 -14.08
N GLU A 289 5.03 -13.45 -14.61
CA GLU A 289 3.94 -14.44 -14.57
C GLU A 289 3.67 -15.00 -13.16
N ILE A 290 4.66 -14.91 -12.26
CA ILE A 290 4.53 -15.34 -10.86
C ILE A 290 4.33 -14.17 -9.90
N SER A 291 4.77 -12.96 -10.26
CA SER A 291 4.68 -11.78 -9.40
C SER A 291 3.37 -11.03 -9.57
N ARG A 292 2.78 -10.64 -8.43
CA ARG A 292 1.63 -9.72 -8.39
C ARG A 292 2.02 -8.29 -8.78
N MET A 293 3.28 -7.91 -8.63
CA MET A 293 3.79 -6.58 -9.00
C MET A 293 4.29 -6.51 -10.45
N GLY A 294 4.33 -7.64 -11.17
CA GLY A 294 4.72 -7.71 -12.59
C GLY A 294 3.60 -7.48 -13.60
N LEU A 295 2.57 -6.70 -13.24
CA LEU A 295 1.45 -6.32 -14.13
C LEU A 295 0.50 -7.48 -14.55
N SER A 296 0.74 -8.70 -14.08
CA SER A 296 -0.14 -9.84 -14.27
C SER A 296 -1.31 -9.79 -13.28
N MET A 297 -2.47 -9.35 -13.79
CA MET A 297 -3.74 -9.22 -13.08
C MET A 297 -4.42 -10.58 -12.82
N ARG A 298 -3.64 -11.65 -12.79
CA ARG A 298 -4.12 -13.04 -12.73
C ARG A 298 -4.28 -13.46 -11.28
N GLU A 299 -5.29 -14.27 -11.04
CA GLU A 299 -5.56 -14.87 -9.74
C GLU A 299 -4.37 -15.63 -9.14
N GLY A 300 -3.59 -16.29 -10.01
CA GLY A 300 -2.49 -17.17 -9.64
C GLY A 300 -1.18 -16.47 -9.28
N THR A 301 -1.04 -15.16 -9.51
CA THR A 301 0.19 -14.45 -9.12
C THR A 301 0.30 -14.31 -7.61
N ARG A 302 1.52 -14.11 -7.12
CA ARG A 302 1.82 -14.09 -5.70
C ARG A 302 2.61 -12.86 -5.31
N LEU A 303 2.42 -12.43 -4.07
CA LEU A 303 3.38 -11.59 -3.37
C LEU A 303 4.48 -12.50 -2.81
N LEU A 304 5.67 -12.37 -3.37
CA LEU A 304 6.88 -13.07 -2.92
C LEU A 304 7.47 -12.43 -1.65
N PRO A 305 8.32 -13.14 -0.88
CA PRO A 305 9.00 -12.62 0.32
C PRO A 305 9.63 -11.24 0.17
N VAL A 306 10.21 -10.91 -1.00
CA VAL A 306 10.80 -9.60 -1.29
C VAL A 306 9.81 -8.45 -1.07
N HIS A 307 8.54 -8.62 -1.44
CA HIS A 307 7.51 -7.60 -1.28
C HIS A 307 7.19 -7.34 0.19
N HIS A 308 7.02 -8.41 0.98
CA HIS A 308 6.77 -8.31 2.41
C HIS A 308 7.97 -7.68 3.14
N TYR A 309 9.19 -8.02 2.72
CA TYR A 309 10.43 -7.46 3.25
C TYR A 309 10.50 -5.95 3.00
N LEU A 310 10.23 -5.51 1.76
CA LEU A 310 10.25 -4.09 1.40
C LEU A 310 9.25 -3.26 2.24
N VAL A 311 8.09 -3.82 2.57
CA VAL A 311 7.10 -3.18 3.45
C VAL A 311 7.59 -3.08 4.89
N LEU A 312 8.10 -4.19 5.45
CA LEU A 312 8.48 -4.26 6.87
C LEU A 312 9.84 -3.63 7.17
N ARG A 313 10.79 -3.62 6.24
CA ARG A 313 12.13 -3.04 6.47
C ARG A 313 12.05 -1.57 6.88
N ARG A 314 11.03 -0.85 6.41
CA ARG A 314 10.83 0.58 6.73
C ARG A 314 10.52 0.81 8.21
N PHE A 315 10.05 -0.21 8.94
CA PHE A 315 9.92 -0.16 10.39
C PHE A 315 11.27 0.07 11.10
N PHE A 316 12.35 -0.42 10.50
CA PHE A 316 13.70 -0.35 11.04
C PHE A 316 14.47 0.87 10.54
N CYS A 317 14.25 1.25 9.28
CA CYS A 317 14.98 2.36 8.67
C CYS A 317 14.56 3.71 9.22
N ARG A 318 15.48 4.66 9.34
CA ARG A 318 15.13 6.04 9.71
C ARG A 318 14.17 6.64 8.69
N GLU A 319 13.29 7.52 9.15
CA GLU A 319 12.45 8.30 8.25
C GLU A 319 13.33 9.17 7.34
N PRO A 320 12.93 9.36 6.07
CA PRO A 320 13.67 10.23 5.17
C PRO A 320 13.62 11.67 5.69
N SER A 321 14.74 12.40 5.54
CA SER A 321 14.83 13.81 5.96
C SER A 321 13.93 14.76 5.18
N SER A 322 13.31 14.28 4.09
CA SER A 322 12.35 15.00 3.28
C SER A 322 11.32 14.05 2.71
N THR A 323 10.08 14.52 2.57
CA THR A 323 9.04 13.88 1.75
C THR A 323 9.11 14.32 0.29
N ASP A 324 9.99 15.28 -0.04
CA ASP A 324 10.29 15.66 -1.42
C ASP A 324 11.15 14.56 -2.07
N PRO A 325 10.61 13.83 -3.05
CA PRO A 325 11.32 12.74 -3.71
C PRO A 325 12.54 13.21 -4.53
N TYR A 326 12.69 14.51 -4.79
CA TYR A 326 13.81 15.08 -5.54
C TYR A 326 14.93 15.65 -4.66
N ALA A 327 14.75 15.67 -3.34
CA ALA A 327 15.71 16.32 -2.42
C ALA A 327 17.13 15.72 -2.48
N GLY A 328 17.26 14.45 -2.89
CA GLY A 328 18.54 13.76 -3.08
C GLY A 328 19.09 13.78 -4.52
N ALA A 329 18.27 14.11 -5.51
CA ALA A 329 18.66 14.11 -6.92
C ALA A 329 19.29 15.44 -7.39
N ILE A 330 19.15 16.51 -6.58
CA ILE A 330 19.65 17.87 -6.88
C ILE A 330 20.96 18.17 -6.09
N ARG A 331 21.63 17.16 -5.54
CA ARG A 331 22.92 17.32 -4.86
C ARG A 331 24.08 16.81 -5.68
#